data_AF-A0A378U6M1-F1
#
_entry.id   AF-A0A378U6M1-F1
#
_cell.length_a   1.000
_cell.length_b   1.000
_cell.length_c   1.000
_cell.angle_alpha   90.00
_cell.angle_beta   90.00
_cell.angle_gamma   90.00
#
_symmetry.space_group_name_H-M   'P 1'
#
loop_
_entity.id
_entity.type
_entity.pdbx_description
1 polymer ?
#
loop_
_entity_poly.entity_id
_entity_poly.type
_entity_poly.pdbx_seq_one_letter_code
_entity_poly.pdbx_strand_id
1 'polypeptide(L)'
;MKNILLLFIFISFGTLHAQEINLRNLSSGQRKDYVIQEATRTLDMFLHDFLKKHVDPNALVPTYVPSNHYSETQLTTDEEIEDFYYFYEDVLTDYTVVKNDYVYTARFTASGLSGEEILYSVNVLNNGKAGSMKLVKKGIGRILYNAIE
;
A
#
# COMPACT_ATOMS: atom_id res chain seq x y z
N MET A 1 30.75 -25.35 7.49
CA MET A 1 29.70 -24.32 7.69
C MET A 1 28.75 -24.42 6.52
N LYS A 2 27.49 -24.77 6.77
CA LYS A 2 26.49 -25.08 5.74
C LYS A 2 25.77 -23.78 5.39
N ASN A 3 26.04 -23.24 4.20
CA ASN A 3 25.40 -22.02 3.69
C ASN A 3 23.89 -22.24 3.58
N ILE A 4 23.11 -21.46 4.33
CA ILE A 4 21.66 -21.39 4.16
C ILE A 4 21.40 -20.45 2.98
N LEU A 5 21.01 -21.03 1.86
CA LEU A 5 20.50 -20.32 0.70
C LEU A 5 19.05 -19.90 1.01
N LEU A 6 18.84 -18.63 1.38
CA LEU A 6 17.51 -18.04 1.49
C LEU A 6 16.94 -17.84 0.08
N LEU A 7 16.14 -18.81 -0.36
CA LEU A 7 15.39 -18.72 -1.61
C LEU A 7 14.19 -17.79 -1.38
N PHE A 8 14.33 -16.52 -1.75
CA PHE A 8 13.20 -15.60 -1.83
C PHE A 8 12.31 -16.05 -3.00
N ILE A 9 11.21 -16.75 -2.69
CA ILE A 9 10.16 -17.03 -3.66
C ILE A 9 9.42 -15.71 -3.91
N PHE A 10 9.86 -14.96 -4.91
CA PHE A 10 9.07 -13.87 -5.45
C PHE A 10 7.90 -14.50 -6.22
N ILE A 11 6.71 -14.53 -5.62
CA ILE A 11 5.48 -14.81 -6.36
C ILE A 11 5.27 -13.62 -7.29
N SER A 12 5.81 -13.74 -8.50
CA SER A 12 5.53 -12.82 -9.60
C SER A 12 4.08 -13.06 -10.01
N PHE A 13 3.16 -12.19 -9.58
CA PHE A 13 1.84 -12.05 -10.19
C PHE A 13 2.00 -11.39 -11.57
N GLY A 14 2.76 -12.05 -12.44
CA GLY A 14 2.94 -11.64 -13.83
C GLY A 14 1.61 -11.82 -14.53
N THR A 15 1.10 -10.74 -15.11
CA THR A 15 -0.01 -10.76 -16.07
C THR A 15 -1.32 -11.37 -15.56
N LEU A 16 -1.77 -11.02 -14.35
CA LEU A 16 -3.22 -10.98 -14.13
C LEU A 16 -3.75 -9.80 -14.95
N HIS A 17 -4.11 -10.06 -16.21
CA HIS A 17 -5.08 -9.23 -16.91
C HIS A 17 -6.25 -8.96 -15.96
N ALA A 18 -6.80 -7.75 -16.04
CA ALA A 18 -7.93 -7.15 -15.32
C ALA A 18 -9.20 -8.03 -15.15
N GLN A 19 -9.05 -9.27 -14.69
CA GLN A 19 -10.08 -10.07 -14.09
C GLN A 19 -10.10 -9.63 -12.64
N GLU A 20 -11.23 -9.05 -12.20
CA GLU A 20 -11.41 -8.57 -10.84
C GLU A 20 -11.02 -9.69 -9.86
N ILE A 21 -9.88 -9.51 -9.21
CA ILE A 21 -9.46 -10.42 -8.15
C ILE A 21 -10.36 -10.13 -6.95
N ASN A 22 -10.85 -11.17 -6.28
CA ASN A 22 -11.46 -11.00 -4.97
C ASN A 22 -10.47 -11.46 -3.91
N LEU A 23 -9.88 -10.52 -3.17
CA LEU A 23 -8.85 -10.80 -2.16
C LEU A 23 -9.37 -11.77 -1.10
N ARG A 24 -10.67 -11.80 -0.81
CA ARG A 24 -11.26 -12.74 0.17
C ARG A 24 -11.07 -14.20 -0.21
N ASN A 25 -10.85 -14.50 -1.49
CA ASN A 25 -10.62 -15.87 -1.98
C ASN A 25 -9.17 -16.33 -1.83
N LEU A 26 -8.25 -15.43 -1.47
CA LEU A 26 -6.84 -15.73 -1.26
C LEU A 26 -6.58 -16.14 0.19
N SER A 27 -5.52 -16.93 0.43
CA SER A 27 -5.00 -17.12 1.79
C SER A 27 -4.44 -15.80 2.37
N SER A 28 -4.32 -15.71 3.70
CA SER A 28 -3.79 -14.49 4.34
C SER A 28 -2.39 -14.09 3.84
N GLY A 29 -1.51 -15.06 3.58
CA GLY A 29 -0.18 -14.80 2.99
C GLY A 29 -0.28 -14.22 1.57
N GLN A 30 -1.08 -14.86 0.72
CA GLN A 30 -1.30 -14.38 -0.66
C GLN A 30 -1.97 -13.00 -0.70
N ARG A 31 -2.93 -12.72 0.20
CA ARG A 31 -3.54 -11.39 0.34
C ARG A 31 -2.49 -10.35 0.69
N LYS A 32 -1.68 -10.61 1.72
CA LYS A 32 -0.62 -9.69 2.16
C LYS A 32 0.34 -9.38 1.01
N ASP A 33 0.82 -10.41 0.30
CA ASP A 33 1.76 -10.23 -0.80
C ASP A 33 1.14 -9.42 -1.95
N TYR A 34 -0.11 -9.72 -2.30
CA TYR A 34 -0.84 -8.97 -3.34
C TYR A 34 -1.06 -7.51 -2.93
N VAL A 35 -1.51 -7.25 -1.70
CA VAL A 35 -1.77 -5.90 -1.19
C VAL A 35 -0.48 -5.09 -1.17
N ILE A 36 0.65 -5.68 -0.77
CA ILE A 36 1.95 -5.00 -0.81
C ILE A 36 2.32 -4.64 -2.26
N GLN A 37 2.18 -5.58 -3.19
CA GLN A 37 2.50 -5.34 -4.60
C GLN A 37 1.63 -4.24 -5.22
N GLU A 38 0.32 -4.30 -5.02
CA GLU A 38 -0.61 -3.32 -5.57
C GLU A 38 -0.39 -1.93 -4.95
N ALA A 39 -0.11 -1.88 -3.65
CA ALA A 39 0.21 -0.63 -2.99
C ALA A 39 1.52 -0.01 -3.49
N THR A 40 2.56 -0.82 -3.74
CA THR A 40 3.79 -0.36 -4.39
C THR A 40 3.50 0.20 -5.79
N ARG A 41 2.72 -0.52 -6.61
CA ARG A 41 2.34 -0.04 -7.96
C ARG A 41 1.60 1.30 -7.91
N THR A 42 0.73 1.46 -6.92
CA THR A 42 -0.02 2.71 -6.69
C THR A 42 0.92 3.84 -6.29
N LEU A 43 1.84 3.58 -5.37
CA LEU A 43 2.86 4.56 -4.99
C LEU A 43 3.74 4.96 -6.18
N ASP A 44 4.19 3.99 -6.98
CA ASP A 44 4.97 4.24 -8.19
C ASP A 44 4.20 5.15 -9.16
N MET A 45 2.94 4.84 -9.48
CA MET A 45 2.14 5.63 -10.42
C MET A 45 1.85 7.04 -9.87
N PHE A 46 1.28 7.13 -8.66
CA PHE A 46 0.80 8.42 -8.15
C PHE A 46 1.92 9.31 -7.63
N LEU A 47 2.86 8.77 -6.84
CA LEU A 47 3.92 9.59 -6.26
C LEU A 47 4.96 9.99 -7.32
N HIS A 48 5.32 9.11 -8.25
CA HIS A 48 6.28 9.48 -9.30
C HIS A 48 5.71 10.58 -10.20
N ASP A 49 4.46 10.45 -10.65
CA ASP A 49 3.80 11.47 -11.47
C ASP A 49 3.61 12.78 -10.71
N PHE A 50 3.26 12.72 -9.42
CA PHE A 50 3.17 13.89 -8.56
C PHE A 50 4.52 14.62 -8.46
N LEU A 51 5.61 13.89 -8.16
CA LEU A 51 6.95 14.47 -8.03
C LEU A 51 7.42 15.07 -9.36
N LYS A 52 7.20 14.38 -10.48
CA LYS A 52 7.50 14.89 -11.82
C LYS A 52 6.77 16.19 -12.14
N LYS A 53 5.48 16.24 -11.83
CA LYS A 53 4.62 17.37 -12.19
C LYS A 53 4.82 18.59 -11.29
N HIS A 54 5.10 18.37 -10.01
CA HIS A 54 5.05 19.44 -9.00
C HIS A 54 6.39 19.74 -8.32
N VAL A 55 7.42 18.91 -8.48
CA VAL A 55 8.70 19.10 -7.81
C VAL A 55 9.87 19.19 -8.80
N ASP A 56 10.14 18.13 -9.55
CA ASP A 56 11.23 18.08 -10.55
C ASP A 56 10.83 17.17 -11.71
N PRO A 57 10.76 17.66 -12.97
CA PRO A 57 10.43 16.82 -14.13
C PRO A 57 11.40 15.63 -14.33
N ASN A 58 12.61 15.71 -13.77
CA ASN A 58 13.62 14.63 -13.79
C ASN A 58 13.65 13.81 -12.49
N ALA A 59 12.64 13.94 -11.62
CA ALA A 59 12.55 13.17 -10.39
C ALA A 59 12.69 11.67 -10.65
N LEU A 60 13.61 11.05 -9.93
CA LEU A 60 13.79 9.61 -9.92
C LEU A 60 12.57 8.94 -9.26
N VAL A 61 12.32 7.68 -9.64
CA VAL A 61 11.33 6.84 -8.95
C VAL A 61 11.76 6.69 -7.49
N PRO A 62 10.89 7.01 -6.51
CA PRO A 62 11.24 6.80 -5.10
C PRO A 62 11.44 5.32 -4.78
N THR A 63 12.37 5.02 -3.88
CA THR A 63 12.49 3.66 -3.34
C THR A 63 11.54 3.51 -2.16
N TYR A 64 10.73 2.44 -2.18
CA TYR A 64 9.78 2.12 -1.11
C TYR A 64 10.24 0.89 -0.34
N VAL A 65 10.19 0.98 0.98
CA VAL A 65 10.37 -0.16 1.87
C VAL A 65 9.03 -0.44 2.55
N PRO A 66 8.40 -1.61 2.32
CA PRO A 66 7.24 -2.02 3.08
C PRO A 66 7.58 -2.01 4.56
N SER A 67 6.80 -1.30 5.36
CA SER A 67 6.90 -1.38 6.81
C SER A 67 6.31 -2.70 7.30
N ASN A 68 6.54 -3.04 8.57
CA ASN A 68 5.92 -4.21 9.20
C ASN A 68 4.41 -4.06 9.44
N HIS A 69 3.75 -3.03 8.92
CA HIS A 69 2.33 -2.78 9.13
C HIS A 69 1.50 -3.24 7.93
N TYR A 70 0.82 -4.37 8.14
CA TYR A 70 -0.27 -4.89 7.32
C TYR A 70 -1.48 -5.10 8.23
N SER A 71 -2.66 -4.66 7.81
CA SER A 71 -3.91 -4.91 8.54
C SER A 71 -5.08 -5.17 7.58
N GLU A 72 -6.03 -5.97 8.05
CA GLU A 72 -7.30 -6.23 7.38
C GLU A 72 -8.42 -5.70 8.29
N THR A 73 -9.11 -4.65 7.87
CA THR A 73 -10.24 -4.08 8.64
C THR A 73 -11.54 -4.41 7.92
N GLN A 74 -12.43 -5.15 8.57
CA GLN A 74 -13.76 -5.42 8.04
C GLN A 74 -14.69 -4.26 8.38
N LEU A 75 -15.47 -3.82 7.40
CA LEU A 75 -16.52 -2.80 7.59
C LEU A 75 -17.82 -3.50 7.99
N THR A 76 -18.16 -3.43 9.26
CA THR A 76 -19.25 -4.18 9.90
C THR A 76 -20.47 -3.33 10.22
N THR A 77 -20.35 -2.01 10.25
CA THR A 77 -21.45 -1.07 10.50
C THR A 77 -21.65 -0.11 9.33
N ASP A 78 -22.84 0.50 9.26
CA ASP A 78 -23.12 1.52 8.26
C ASP A 78 -22.31 2.80 8.55
N GLU A 79 -22.05 3.10 9.83
CA GLU A 79 -21.15 4.18 10.27
C GLU A 79 -19.71 3.98 9.76
N GLU A 80 -19.17 2.75 9.80
CA GLU A 80 -17.83 2.46 9.26
C GLU A 80 -17.75 2.65 7.73
N ILE A 81 -18.87 2.43 7.02
CA ILE A 81 -18.97 2.66 5.57
C ILE A 81 -19.08 4.16 5.28
N GLU A 82 -19.90 4.90 6.04
CA GLU A 82 -20.01 6.35 5.94
C GLU A 82 -18.68 7.04 6.23
N ASP A 83 -17.99 6.65 7.30
CA ASP A 83 -16.64 7.14 7.62
C ASP A 83 -15.66 6.86 6.49
N PHE A 84 -15.73 5.66 5.90
CA PHE A 84 -14.89 5.33 4.75
C PHE A 84 -15.13 6.30 3.57
N TYR A 85 -16.38 6.54 3.19
CA TYR A 85 -16.69 7.47 2.10
C TYR A 85 -16.33 8.91 2.45
N TYR A 86 -16.55 9.35 3.70
CA TYR A 86 -16.15 10.69 4.15
C TYR A 86 -14.67 10.99 3.89
N PHE A 87 -13.79 9.98 3.99
CA PHE A 87 -12.35 10.17 3.74
C PHE A 87 -11.91 9.90 2.30
N TYR A 88 -12.64 9.09 1.52
CA TYR A 88 -12.14 8.52 0.27
C TYR A 88 -13.08 8.63 -0.94
N GLU A 89 -14.29 9.18 -0.79
CA GLU A 89 -15.28 9.38 -1.87
C GLU A 89 -14.65 9.94 -3.15
N ASP A 90 -13.90 11.03 -3.04
CA ASP A 90 -13.34 11.77 -4.18
C ASP A 90 -12.31 10.99 -5.01
N VAL A 91 -11.77 9.89 -4.45
CA VAL A 91 -10.71 9.09 -5.10
C VAL A 91 -11.17 7.71 -5.53
N LEU A 92 -12.40 7.29 -5.18
CA LEU A 92 -12.98 6.04 -5.62
C LEU A 92 -13.56 6.22 -7.02
N THR A 93 -13.03 5.49 -8.00
CA THR A 93 -13.43 5.65 -9.40
C THR A 93 -14.33 4.52 -9.90
N ASP A 94 -14.25 3.32 -9.32
CA ASP A 94 -14.91 2.14 -9.86
C ASP A 94 -15.23 1.03 -8.83
N TYR A 95 -15.37 1.38 -7.54
CA TYR A 95 -15.74 0.41 -6.50
C TYR A 95 -16.71 1.01 -5.48
N THR A 96 -17.81 0.31 -5.24
CA THR A 96 -18.76 0.62 -4.17
C THR A 96 -18.49 -0.30 -2.99
N VAL A 97 -17.98 0.27 -1.90
CA VAL A 97 -17.81 -0.42 -0.63
C VAL A 97 -19.17 -0.77 -0.02
N VAL A 98 -19.32 -2.01 0.42
CA VAL A 98 -20.52 -2.51 1.09
C VAL A 98 -20.20 -3.19 2.43
N LYS A 99 -21.24 -3.45 3.22
CA LYS A 99 -21.12 -4.15 4.49
C LYS A 99 -20.43 -5.51 4.34
N ASN A 100 -19.53 -5.79 5.27
CA ASN A 100 -18.62 -6.94 5.32
C ASN A 100 -17.48 -6.91 4.29
N ASP A 101 -17.30 -5.80 3.56
CA ASP A 101 -16.07 -5.61 2.80
C ASP A 101 -14.87 -5.45 3.73
N TYR A 102 -13.69 -5.72 3.18
CA TYR A 102 -12.42 -5.52 3.86
C TYR A 102 -11.65 -4.38 3.20
N VAL A 103 -11.06 -3.55 4.04
CA VAL A 103 -10.03 -2.59 3.69
C VAL A 103 -8.69 -3.15 4.13
N TYR A 104 -7.83 -3.46 3.16
CA TYR A 104 -6.50 -3.98 3.38
C TYR A 104 -5.51 -2.82 3.40
N THR A 105 -4.83 -2.60 4.51
CA THR A 105 -3.90 -1.47 4.66
C THR A 105 -2.46 -1.97 4.65
N ALA A 106 -1.63 -1.38 3.80
CA ALA A 106 -0.18 -1.53 3.85
C ALA A 106 0.49 -0.16 4.01
N ARG A 107 1.56 -0.10 4.81
CA ARG A 107 2.35 1.12 5.00
C ARG A 107 3.76 0.98 4.44
N PHE A 108 4.27 2.06 3.88
CA PHE A 108 5.55 2.12 3.21
C PHE A 108 6.35 3.33 3.68
N THR A 109 7.62 3.13 3.94
CA THR A 109 8.56 4.25 4.10
C THR A 109 9.18 4.52 2.74
N ALA A 110 9.14 5.77 2.28
CA ALA A 110 9.88 6.23 1.12
C ALA A 110 10.96 7.22 1.54
N SER A 111 12.11 7.15 0.86
CA SER A 111 13.13 8.20 0.96
C SER A 111 12.62 9.45 0.23
N GLY A 112 12.43 10.52 0.97
CA GLY A 112 12.06 11.84 0.46
C GLY A 112 13.26 12.54 -0.19
N LEU A 113 12.94 13.51 -1.06
CA LEU A 113 13.93 14.27 -1.85
C LEU A 113 14.95 15.07 -1.00
N SER A 114 14.59 15.38 0.25
CA SER A 114 15.41 16.11 1.24
C SER A 114 16.19 15.18 2.19
N GLY A 115 16.16 13.86 1.98
CA GLY A 115 16.67 12.88 2.95
C GLY A 115 15.72 12.61 4.12
N GLU A 116 14.50 13.17 4.08
CA GLU A 116 13.41 12.87 5.00
C GLU A 116 12.82 11.49 4.73
N GLU A 117 12.43 10.75 5.75
CA GLU A 117 11.61 9.56 5.56
C GLU A 117 10.13 9.95 5.60
N ILE A 118 9.38 9.49 4.60
CA ILE A 118 7.94 9.72 4.50
C ILE A 118 7.23 8.39 4.64
N LEU A 119 6.33 8.31 5.61
CA LEU A 119 5.48 7.15 5.82
C LEU A 119 4.17 7.34 5.07
N TYR A 120 3.92 6.47 4.10
CA TYR A 120 2.67 6.36 3.36
C TYR A 120 1.84 5.20 3.88
N SER A 121 0.52 5.33 3.77
CA SER A 121 -0.45 4.25 3.95
C SER A 121 -1.28 4.14 2.70
N VAL A 122 -1.40 2.93 2.18
CA VAL A 122 -2.23 2.63 1.02
C VAL A 122 -3.27 1.62 1.42
N ASN A 123 -4.51 1.90 1.05
CA ASN A 123 -5.65 1.00 1.24
C ASN A 123 -5.92 0.30 -0.09
N VAL A 124 -6.08 -1.03 -0.04
CA VAL A 124 -6.51 -1.88 -1.15
C VAL A 124 -7.86 -2.49 -0.78
N LEU A 125 -8.78 -2.57 -1.73
CA LEU A 125 -10.15 -3.06 -1.52
C LEU A 125 -10.28 -4.52 -1.95
N ASN A 126 -11.43 -5.14 -1.67
CA ASN A 126 -11.68 -6.55 -2.00
C ASN A 126 -11.45 -6.87 -3.48
N ASN A 127 -11.72 -5.94 -4.40
CA ASN A 127 -11.48 -6.12 -5.84
C ASN A 127 -9.98 -6.06 -6.24
N GLY A 128 -9.08 -5.93 -5.26
CA GLY A 128 -7.64 -5.81 -5.46
C GLY A 128 -7.17 -4.47 -6.00
N LYS A 129 -8.03 -3.46 -6.10
CA LYS A 129 -7.62 -2.11 -6.52
C LYS A 129 -7.25 -1.28 -5.30
N ALA A 130 -6.24 -0.42 -5.45
CA ALA A 130 -5.96 0.59 -4.44
C ALA A 130 -7.11 1.60 -4.35
N GLY A 131 -7.72 1.70 -3.17
CA GLY A 131 -8.82 2.62 -2.88
C GLY A 131 -8.35 4.00 -2.43
N SER A 132 -7.19 4.10 -1.77
CA SER A 132 -6.63 5.39 -1.36
C SER A 132 -5.16 5.34 -0.94
N MET A 133 -4.51 6.50 -0.97
CA MET A 133 -3.14 6.71 -0.47
C MET A 133 -3.11 7.95 0.42
N LYS A 134 -2.46 7.86 1.58
CA LYS A 134 -2.27 9.00 2.50
C LYS A 134 -0.84 9.09 3.02
N LEU A 135 -0.38 10.33 3.21
CA LEU A 135 0.83 10.62 3.98
C LEU A 135 0.48 10.53 5.48
N VAL A 136 1.14 9.62 6.18
CA VAL A 136 0.95 9.39 7.63
C VAL A 136 1.89 10.26 8.45
N LYS A 137 3.15 10.39 8.02
CA LYS A 137 4.17 11.16 8.73
C LYS A 137 5.29 11.59 7.78
N LYS A 138 5.87 12.77 8.02
CA LYS A 138 7.08 13.29 7.37
C LYS A 138 8.11 13.67 8.45
N GLY A 139 9.38 13.32 8.28
CA GLY A 139 10.43 13.83 9.18
C GLY A 139 11.86 13.39 8.86
N ILE A 140 12.82 14.19 9.33
CA ILE A 140 14.27 13.91 9.29
C ILE A 140 14.61 13.09 10.55
N GLY A 141 14.95 11.80 10.40
CA GLY A 141 15.61 11.02 11.47
C GLY A 141 14.74 10.50 12.64
N ARG A 142 13.47 10.14 12.44
CA ARG A 142 12.60 9.56 13.51
C ARG A 142 11.92 8.24 13.15
N ILE A 143 12.49 7.45 12.25
CA ILE A 143 12.39 5.99 12.31
C ILE A 143 13.79 5.48 12.65
N LEU A 144 14.26 5.82 13.86
CA LEU A 144 15.25 4.96 14.49
C LEU A 144 14.57 3.60 14.58
N TYR A 145 15.13 2.63 13.84
CA TYR A 145 15.04 1.20 14.12
C TYR A 145 14.76 0.99 15.62
N ASN A 146 13.88 0.05 15.97
CA ASN A 146 13.99 -0.58 17.28
C ASN A 146 15.46 -1.03 17.41
N ALA A 147 16.24 -0.24 18.14
CA ALA A 147 17.40 -0.71 18.83
C ALA A 147 16.84 -1.77 19.78
N ILE A 148 17.08 -3.02 19.42
CA ILE A 148 17.40 -4.13 20.30
C ILE A 148 16.72 -4.04 21.68
N GLU A 149 15.68 -4.85 21.88
CA GLU A 149 15.63 -5.89 22.92
C GLU A 149 14.56 -6.93 22.58
#